data_AF-A0A4R6VT72-F1
#
_entry.id   AF-A0A4R6VT72-F1
#
_cell.length_a   1.000
_cell.length_b   1.000
_cell.length_c   1.000
_cell.angle_alpha   90.00
_cell.angle_beta   90.00
_cell.angle_gamma   90.00
#
_symmetry.space_group_name_H-M   'P 1'
#
loop_
_entity.id
_entity.type
_entity.pdbx_description
1 polymer ?
#
loop_
_entity_poly.entity_id
_entity_poly.type
_entity_poly.pdbx_seq_one_letter_code
_entity_poly.pdbx_strand_id
1 'polypeptide(L)'
;MTHPVRAPRRAAFVVPPEEIPGDPGSLVRDALAFACEHRVRLGRLGLHLLVAALPLLAISVHVFGLAPMNVTAGLVVVPLTLAVLLLGVFSPVGEDRIVLMGAIWGVIATLVYDAVRLDSVYLLGWWGDFIPTVGTWILGVDGGSTGVGAVVGYLWRYVGDGGGIGVVFFLLVAATGLRRWGERATVAAAVVFAVFPVWTGLIATVAVAPRGERLMFPLTVTTVTLSLLGHLVFGLVLGLGCARCRGLEERWPWPPLLDRPWAGAAATPDPAPAADDGAWGPPALVARPERTPIPEAPGEITEIRVERPAPRRPGRPARVRPSSGPVVVGPDPGPIPARREPVSGPVRVLGTPSHPVPVVAPPRRPAGPGPWSRAVPPGSDPWLGDRRDAPPRGAASSAKAHPAAWTRG
;
A
#
# COMPACT_ATOMS: atom_id res chain seq x y z
N MET A 1 62.21 -18.09 61.48
CA MET A 1 61.62 -17.54 60.25
C MET A 1 60.18 -18.04 60.15
N THR A 2 59.22 -17.21 60.52
CA THR A 2 57.78 -17.52 60.52
C THR A 2 57.10 -16.67 59.46
N HIS A 3 56.59 -17.31 58.41
CA HIS A 3 55.82 -16.63 57.36
C HIS A 3 54.41 -16.26 57.87
N PRO A 4 53.95 -15.01 57.70
CA PRO A 4 52.60 -14.64 58.08
C PRO A 4 51.59 -15.27 57.12
N VAL A 5 50.66 -16.05 57.67
CA VAL A 5 49.52 -16.64 56.97
C VAL A 5 48.57 -15.50 56.57
N ARG A 6 48.39 -15.30 55.26
CA ARG A 6 47.53 -14.27 54.68
C ARG A 6 46.07 -14.71 54.83
N ALA A 7 45.30 -14.02 55.67
CA ALA A 7 43.89 -14.30 55.86
C ALA A 7 43.11 -14.12 54.53
N PRO A 8 42.15 -15.01 54.21
CA PRO A 8 41.36 -14.92 53.00
C PRO A 8 40.51 -13.65 53.02
N ARG A 9 40.69 -12.82 52.00
CA ARG A 9 39.93 -11.59 51.78
C ARG A 9 38.48 -12.00 51.49
N ARG A 10 37.60 -11.91 52.49
CA ARG A 10 36.15 -12.05 52.30
C ARG A 10 35.72 -10.99 51.28
N ALA A 11 35.46 -11.42 50.04
CA ALA A 11 34.79 -10.58 49.07
C ALA A 11 33.43 -10.25 49.66
N ALA A 12 33.22 -8.97 50.02
CA ALA A 12 31.90 -8.48 50.38
C ALA A 12 31.00 -8.76 49.19
N PHE A 13 30.05 -9.67 49.37
CA PHE A 13 29.02 -9.95 48.40
C PHE A 13 28.15 -8.70 48.36
N VAL A 14 28.44 -7.79 47.43
CA VAL A 14 27.58 -6.64 47.15
C VAL A 14 26.33 -7.24 46.55
N VAL A 15 25.29 -7.36 47.38
CA VAL A 15 23.95 -7.69 46.90
C VAL A 15 23.58 -6.58 45.92
N PRO A 16 23.40 -6.88 44.63
CA PRO A 16 22.97 -5.86 43.68
C PRO A 16 21.67 -5.26 44.19
N PRO A 17 21.50 -3.93 44.09
CA PRO A 17 20.30 -3.26 44.57
C PRO A 17 19.08 -3.98 43.97
N GLU A 18 18.18 -4.40 44.86
CA GLU A 18 16.94 -5.07 44.50
C GLU A 18 16.19 -4.17 43.53
N GLU A 19 16.12 -4.61 42.27
CA GLU A 19 15.51 -3.85 41.19
C GLU A 19 14.01 -3.78 41.49
N ILE A 20 13.54 -2.62 41.95
CA ILE A 20 12.14 -2.42 42.34
C ILE A 20 11.28 -2.71 41.11
N PRO A 21 10.48 -3.80 41.10
CA PRO A 21 9.64 -4.13 39.96
C PRO A 21 8.60 -3.01 39.79
N GLY A 22 8.65 -2.32 38.64
CA GLY A 22 7.71 -1.26 38.32
C GLY A 22 8.24 0.18 38.41
N ASP A 23 9.55 0.40 38.51
CA ASP A 23 10.12 1.74 38.28
C ASP A 23 9.79 2.22 36.85
N PRO A 24 8.97 3.26 36.63
CA PRO A 24 8.70 3.78 35.28
C PRO A 24 9.98 4.26 34.58
N GLY A 25 11.04 4.57 35.34
CA GLY A 25 12.37 4.84 34.81
C GLY A 25 13.05 3.64 34.15
N SER A 26 12.67 2.39 34.46
CA SER A 26 13.22 1.21 33.79
C SER A 26 12.66 1.06 32.37
N LEU A 27 11.35 1.23 32.17
CA LEU A 27 10.72 1.11 30.85
C LEU A 27 11.29 2.10 29.82
N VAL A 28 11.53 3.34 30.22
CA VAL A 28 12.13 4.35 29.35
C VAL A 28 13.58 3.99 29.03
N ARG A 29 14.36 3.53 30.02
CA ARG A 29 15.74 3.08 29.82
C ARG A 29 15.81 1.87 28.89
N ASP A 30 14.92 0.90 29.05
CA ASP A 30 14.82 -0.29 28.20
C ASP A 30 14.43 0.07 26.77
N ALA A 31 13.47 0.99 26.60
CA ALA A 31 13.06 1.47 25.28
C ALA A 31 14.20 2.22 24.57
N LEU A 32 14.95 3.06 25.30
CA LEU A 32 16.12 3.75 24.76
C LEU A 32 17.26 2.79 24.43
N ALA A 33 17.54 1.82 25.30
CA ALA A 33 18.54 0.78 25.05
C ALA A 33 18.18 -0.03 23.80
N PHE A 34 16.92 -0.46 23.67
CA PHE A 34 16.40 -1.14 22.49
C PHE A 34 16.54 -0.27 21.24
N ALA A 35 16.18 1.02 21.32
CA ALA A 35 16.30 1.95 20.20
C ALA A 35 17.76 2.18 19.78
N CYS A 36 18.68 2.28 20.73
CA CYS A 36 20.11 2.41 20.47
C CYS A 36 20.69 1.16 19.80
N GLU A 37 20.32 -0.03 20.30
CA GLU A 37 20.74 -1.32 19.75
C GLU A 37 20.20 -1.52 18.32
N HIS A 38 18.96 -1.11 18.06
CA HIS A 38 18.26 -1.35 16.79
C HIS A 38 18.18 -0.13 15.87
N ARG A 39 18.92 0.95 16.16
CA ARG A 39 18.80 2.26 15.50
C ARG A 39 18.80 2.20 13.96
N VAL A 40 19.63 1.34 13.36
CA VAL A 40 19.75 1.23 11.91
C VAL A 40 18.48 0.62 11.29
N ARG A 41 17.96 -0.45 11.90
CA ARG A 41 16.73 -1.11 11.43
C ARG A 41 15.50 -0.24 11.68
N LEU A 42 15.43 0.43 12.83
CA LEU A 42 14.37 1.40 13.13
C LEU A 42 14.41 2.59 12.16
N GLY A 43 15.60 3.11 11.86
CA GLY A 43 15.78 4.16 10.86
C GLY A 43 15.32 3.72 9.47
N ARG A 44 15.64 2.50 9.05
CA ARG A 44 15.17 1.93 7.78
C ARG A 44 13.65 1.77 7.75
N LEU A 45 13.05 1.25 8.83
CA LEU A 45 11.60 1.12 8.95
C LEU A 45 10.91 2.49 8.90
N GLY A 46 11.44 3.47 9.64
CA GLY A 46 10.96 4.84 9.62
C GLY A 46 11.04 5.45 8.23
N LEU A 47 12.12 5.20 7.49
CA LEU A 47 12.28 5.64 6.11
C LEU A 47 11.22 4.99 5.18
N HIS A 48 10.97 3.69 5.31
CA HIS A 48 9.91 3.00 4.56
C HIS A 48 8.53 3.59 4.85
N LEU A 49 8.20 3.82 6.12
CA LEU A 49 6.93 4.44 6.53
C LEU A 49 6.80 5.88 6.03
N LEU A 50 7.89 6.65 6.07
CA LEU A 50 7.92 8.01 5.55
C LEU A 50 7.65 8.03 4.04
N VAL A 51 8.39 7.23 3.26
CA VAL A 51 8.19 7.12 1.81
C VAL A 51 6.78 6.65 1.46
N ALA A 52 6.24 5.70 2.23
CA ALA A 52 4.89 5.20 2.04
C ALA A 52 3.79 6.25 2.32
N ALA A 53 4.01 7.17 3.26
CA ALA A 53 3.04 8.22 3.60
C ALA A 53 3.13 9.46 2.70
N LEU A 54 4.32 9.74 2.17
CA LEU A 54 4.61 10.97 1.42
C LEU A 54 3.69 11.23 0.21
N PRO A 55 3.30 10.24 -0.62
CA PRO A 55 2.39 10.46 -1.74
C PRO A 55 1.05 11.11 -1.34
N LEU A 56 0.42 10.61 -0.28
CA LEU A 56 -0.84 11.12 0.26
C LEU A 56 -0.66 12.49 0.94
N LEU A 57 0.43 12.65 1.68
CA LEU A 57 0.75 13.92 2.35
C LEU A 57 1.03 15.02 1.32
N ALA A 58 1.70 14.72 0.21
CA ALA A 58 1.97 15.68 -0.86
C ALA A 58 0.68 16.20 -1.50
N ILE A 59 -0.33 15.35 -1.71
CA ILE A 59 -1.66 15.77 -2.18
C ILE A 59 -2.28 16.73 -1.15
N SER A 60 -2.26 16.37 0.14
CA SER A 60 -2.83 17.20 1.20
C SER A 60 -2.15 18.57 1.27
N VAL A 61 -0.82 18.60 1.35
CA VAL A 61 0.02 19.81 1.32
C VAL A 61 -0.30 20.69 0.11
N HIS A 62 -0.48 20.08 -1.06
CA HIS A 62 -0.85 20.78 -2.28
C HIS A 62 -2.24 21.42 -2.19
N VAL A 63 -3.25 20.67 -1.74
CA VAL A 63 -4.63 21.15 -1.64
C VAL A 63 -4.75 22.28 -0.61
N PHE A 64 -4.06 22.17 0.52
CA PHE A 64 -3.95 23.24 1.53
C PHE A 64 -3.18 24.47 1.03
N GLY A 65 -2.42 24.36 -0.06
CA GLY A 65 -1.67 25.47 -0.65
C GLY A 65 -0.36 25.77 0.05
N LEU A 66 0.17 24.79 0.78
CA LEU A 66 1.42 24.93 1.52
C LEU A 66 2.64 24.74 0.61
N ALA A 67 2.57 23.80 -0.35
CA ALA A 67 3.61 23.63 -1.37
C ALA A 67 3.03 23.01 -2.65
N PRO A 68 3.57 23.34 -3.83
CA PRO A 68 3.12 22.74 -5.08
C PRO A 68 3.63 21.30 -5.22
N MET A 69 2.79 20.42 -5.79
CA MET A 69 3.04 18.97 -5.76
C MET A 69 4.25 18.56 -6.59
N ASN A 70 4.54 19.26 -7.68
CA ASN A 70 5.74 19.04 -8.51
C ASN A 70 7.04 19.26 -7.71
N VAL A 71 7.08 20.25 -6.82
CA VAL A 71 8.23 20.51 -5.95
C VAL A 71 8.37 19.41 -4.90
N THR A 72 7.29 19.07 -4.20
CA THR A 72 7.33 18.00 -3.18
C THR A 72 7.65 16.63 -3.80
N ALA A 73 7.07 16.33 -4.96
CA ALA A 73 7.32 15.08 -5.68
C ALA A 73 8.77 14.99 -6.16
N GLY A 74 9.27 16.02 -6.85
CA GLY A 74 10.60 16.03 -7.44
C GLY A 74 11.73 16.11 -6.42
N LEU A 75 11.58 16.90 -5.35
CA LEU A 75 12.65 17.14 -4.38
C LEU A 75 12.61 16.22 -3.15
N VAL A 76 11.46 15.61 -2.84
CA VAL A 76 11.30 14.81 -1.61
C VAL A 76 10.89 13.38 -1.94
N VAL A 77 9.75 13.18 -2.59
CA VAL A 77 9.18 11.84 -2.78
C VAL A 77 10.07 10.97 -3.68
N VAL A 78 10.45 11.47 -4.85
CA VAL A 78 11.26 10.71 -5.82
C VAL A 78 12.67 10.38 -5.26
N PRO A 79 13.44 11.33 -4.70
CA PRO A 79 14.76 11.02 -4.15
C PRO A 79 14.72 10.02 -2.99
N LEU A 80 13.76 10.15 -2.07
CA LEU A 80 13.62 9.22 -0.94
C LEU A 80 13.17 7.83 -1.40
N THR A 81 12.26 7.76 -2.38
CA THR A 81 11.87 6.49 -3.01
C THR A 81 13.07 5.81 -3.66
N LEU A 82 13.88 6.56 -4.41
CA LEU A 82 15.10 6.04 -5.01
C LEU A 82 16.08 5.54 -3.95
N ALA A 83 16.28 6.29 -2.86
CA ALA A 83 17.14 5.86 -1.76
C ALA A 83 16.66 4.54 -1.14
N VAL A 84 15.36 4.39 -0.90
CA VAL A 84 14.76 3.14 -0.40
C VAL A 84 14.96 1.99 -1.37
N LEU A 85 14.76 2.21 -2.67
CA LEU A 85 14.98 1.18 -3.70
C LEU A 85 16.46 0.76 -3.75
N LEU A 86 17.39 1.72 -3.71
CA LEU A 86 18.82 1.44 -3.67
C LEU A 86 19.20 0.65 -2.40
N LEU A 87 18.66 1.01 -1.23
CA LEU A 87 18.86 0.25 0.00
C LEU A 87 18.30 -1.17 -0.10
N GLY A 88 17.12 -1.35 -0.69
CA GLY A 88 16.51 -2.67 -0.92
C GLY A 88 17.30 -3.55 -1.89
N VAL A 89 17.97 -2.96 -2.88
CA VAL A 89 18.79 -3.67 -3.86
C VAL A 89 20.18 -4.00 -3.30
N PHE A 90 20.87 -3.03 -2.71
CA PHE A 90 22.27 -3.16 -2.31
C PHE A 90 22.46 -3.63 -0.86
N SER A 91 21.45 -3.49 -0.01
CA SER A 91 21.49 -3.90 1.39
C SER A 91 20.17 -4.56 1.81
N PRO A 92 19.75 -5.68 1.19
CA PRO A 92 18.47 -6.30 1.50
C PRO A 92 18.45 -6.86 2.92
N VAL A 93 17.36 -6.63 3.64
CA VAL A 93 17.08 -7.19 4.97
C VAL A 93 15.74 -7.93 4.98
N GLY A 94 15.48 -8.73 6.03
CA GLY A 94 14.28 -9.58 6.10
C GLY A 94 12.98 -8.79 6.00
N GLU A 95 12.92 -7.64 6.67
CA GLU A 95 11.76 -6.75 6.72
C GLU A 95 11.41 -6.11 5.36
N ASP A 96 12.38 -5.96 4.44
CA ASP A 96 12.09 -5.42 3.10
C ASP A 96 11.15 -6.31 2.30
N ARG A 97 11.09 -7.61 2.62
CA ARG A 97 10.16 -8.53 1.99
C ARG A 97 8.72 -8.29 2.46
N ILE A 98 8.55 -7.85 3.70
CA ILE A 98 7.24 -7.44 4.23
C ILE A 98 6.81 -6.16 3.51
N VAL A 99 7.73 -5.18 3.39
CA VAL A 99 7.51 -3.93 2.65
C VAL A 99 7.12 -4.21 1.19
N LEU A 100 7.90 -5.03 0.47
CA LEU A 100 7.63 -5.37 -0.93
C LEU A 100 6.24 -6.03 -1.10
N MET A 101 5.90 -6.99 -0.23
CA MET A 101 4.59 -7.64 -0.31
C MET A 101 3.45 -6.72 0.07
N GLY A 102 3.65 -5.82 1.04
CA GLY A 102 2.70 -4.76 1.36
C GLY A 102 2.47 -3.83 0.17
N ALA A 103 3.54 -3.40 -0.51
CA ALA A 103 3.45 -2.57 -1.71
C ALA A 103 2.70 -3.28 -2.86
N ILE A 104 3.04 -4.55 -3.14
CA ILE A 104 2.38 -5.34 -4.18
C ILE A 104 0.88 -5.49 -3.90
N TRP A 105 0.52 -5.89 -2.68
CA TRP A 105 -0.90 -6.06 -2.32
C TRP A 105 -1.64 -4.73 -2.24
N GLY A 106 -0.98 -3.64 -1.87
CA GLY A 106 -1.54 -2.29 -1.93
C GLY A 106 -1.86 -1.84 -3.37
N VAL A 107 -0.96 -2.10 -4.31
CA VAL A 107 -1.20 -1.87 -5.75
C VAL A 107 -2.39 -2.71 -6.23
N ILE A 108 -2.43 -4.01 -5.91
CA ILE A 108 -3.53 -4.91 -6.29
C ILE A 108 -4.85 -4.42 -5.70
N ALA A 109 -4.88 -4.07 -4.41
CA ALA A 109 -6.07 -3.56 -3.75
C ALA A 109 -6.58 -2.27 -4.41
N THR A 110 -5.69 -1.40 -4.85
CA THR A 110 -6.04 -0.16 -5.55
C THR A 110 -6.57 -0.44 -6.96
N LEU A 111 -6.02 -1.42 -7.68
CA LEU A 111 -6.54 -1.84 -8.98
C LEU A 111 -7.96 -2.40 -8.87
N VAL A 112 -8.23 -3.24 -7.86
CA VAL A 112 -9.57 -3.80 -7.64
C VAL A 112 -10.55 -2.72 -7.16
N TYR A 113 -10.10 -1.80 -6.29
CA TYR A 113 -10.84 -0.59 -5.95
C TYR A 113 -11.23 0.18 -7.21
N ASP A 114 -10.28 0.39 -8.13
CA ASP A 114 -10.52 1.20 -9.32
C ASP A 114 -11.42 0.49 -10.32
N ALA A 115 -11.41 -0.84 -10.40
CA ALA A 115 -12.43 -1.55 -11.19
C ALA A 115 -13.86 -1.16 -10.76
N VAL A 116 -14.11 -1.03 -9.46
CA VAL A 116 -15.41 -0.58 -8.94
C VAL A 116 -15.64 0.92 -9.15
N ARG A 117 -14.60 1.75 -8.92
CA ARG A 117 -14.70 3.20 -9.07
C ARG A 117 -14.89 3.62 -10.52
N LEU A 118 -14.09 3.10 -11.45
CA LEU A 118 -14.06 3.54 -12.85
C LEU A 118 -15.37 3.23 -13.56
N ASP A 119 -16.07 2.16 -13.18
CA ASP A 119 -17.42 1.90 -13.67
C ASP A 119 -18.38 3.03 -13.25
N SER A 120 -18.32 3.48 -11.99
CA SER A 120 -19.14 4.60 -11.52
C SER A 120 -18.79 5.94 -12.18
N VAL A 121 -17.52 6.12 -12.55
CA VAL A 121 -17.01 7.34 -13.19
C VAL A 121 -17.36 7.37 -14.67
N TYR A 122 -16.96 6.34 -15.43
CA TYR A 122 -17.00 6.37 -16.89
C TYR A 122 -18.24 5.72 -17.49
N LEU A 123 -18.81 4.70 -16.85
CA LEU A 123 -20.04 4.07 -17.36
C LEU A 123 -21.29 4.81 -16.87
N LEU A 124 -21.29 5.22 -15.61
CA LEU A 124 -22.47 5.81 -14.97
C LEU A 124 -22.42 7.35 -14.90
N GLY A 125 -21.25 7.95 -15.04
CA GLY A 125 -21.09 9.41 -14.98
C GLY A 125 -21.41 10.02 -13.62
N TRP A 126 -21.35 9.23 -12.55
CA TRP A 126 -21.76 9.66 -11.20
C TRP A 126 -20.68 10.46 -10.49
N TRP A 127 -19.45 10.44 -10.98
CA TRP A 127 -18.31 11.12 -10.38
C TRP A 127 -17.24 11.42 -11.44
N GLY A 128 -16.65 12.62 -11.42
CA GLY A 128 -15.48 12.96 -12.23
C GLY A 128 -14.19 12.25 -11.80
N ASP A 129 -13.31 11.97 -12.77
CA ASP A 129 -11.99 11.45 -12.50
C ASP A 129 -10.99 12.58 -12.21
N PHE A 130 -10.59 12.74 -10.95
CA PHE A 130 -9.60 13.74 -10.55
C PHE A 130 -8.14 13.26 -10.70
N ILE A 131 -7.92 11.97 -11.02
CA ILE A 131 -6.58 11.39 -11.06
C ILE A 131 -5.69 12.00 -12.16
N PRO A 132 -6.19 12.26 -13.39
CA PRO A 132 -5.41 12.98 -14.39
C PRO A 132 -4.96 14.37 -13.93
N THR A 133 -5.81 15.07 -13.17
CA THR A 133 -5.51 16.38 -12.60
C THR A 133 -4.37 16.30 -11.58
N VAL A 134 -4.36 15.29 -10.71
CA VAL A 134 -3.22 15.03 -9.79
C VAL A 134 -1.92 14.86 -10.57
N GLY A 135 -1.94 14.13 -11.69
CA GLY A 135 -0.75 13.99 -12.53
C GLY A 135 -0.26 15.30 -13.14
N THR A 136 -1.16 16.22 -13.50
CA THR A 136 -0.76 17.58 -13.93
C THR A 136 -0.11 18.38 -12.80
N TRP A 137 -0.56 18.21 -11.55
CA TRP A 137 0.07 18.84 -10.39
C TRP A 137 1.48 18.33 -10.13
N ILE A 138 1.70 17.02 -10.30
CA ILE A 138 3.02 16.37 -10.14
C ILE A 138 3.98 16.84 -11.23
N LEU A 139 3.50 16.96 -12.47
CA LEU A 139 4.33 17.39 -13.60
C LEU A 139 4.56 18.91 -13.63
N GLY A 140 3.71 19.69 -12.93
CA GLY A 140 3.75 21.15 -13.00
C GLY A 140 3.40 21.66 -14.40
N VAL A 141 2.51 20.97 -15.10
CA VAL A 141 2.04 21.32 -16.45
C VAL A 141 0.59 21.82 -16.41
N ASP A 142 0.17 22.49 -17.48
CA ASP A 142 -1.19 23.00 -17.59
C ASP A 142 -2.23 21.86 -17.58
N GLY A 143 -3.42 22.16 -17.02
CA GLY A 143 -4.53 21.21 -16.91
C GLY A 143 -5.05 20.67 -18.25
N GLY A 144 -4.69 21.30 -19.38
CA GLY A 144 -5.02 20.83 -20.72
C GLY A 144 -4.24 19.58 -21.16
N SER A 145 -3.16 19.21 -20.47
CA SER A 145 -2.34 18.03 -20.77
C SER A 145 -2.86 16.74 -20.12
N THR A 146 -4.15 16.48 -20.28
CA THR A 146 -4.88 15.39 -19.57
C THR A 146 -4.33 13.99 -19.84
N GLY A 147 -3.83 13.71 -21.05
CA GLY A 147 -3.26 12.40 -21.38
C GLY A 147 -1.98 12.07 -20.61
N VAL A 148 -1.03 13.02 -20.54
CA VAL A 148 0.22 12.84 -19.79
C VAL A 148 -0.07 12.88 -18.28
N GLY A 149 -0.98 13.75 -17.85
CA GLY A 149 -1.49 13.79 -16.48
C GLY A 149 -2.12 12.46 -16.05
N ALA A 150 -2.89 11.81 -16.90
CA ALA A 150 -3.50 10.51 -16.58
C ALA A 150 -2.44 9.45 -16.26
N VAL A 151 -1.41 9.30 -17.09
CA VAL A 151 -0.36 8.28 -16.87
C VAL A 151 0.35 8.52 -15.53
N VAL A 152 0.77 9.75 -15.27
CA VAL A 152 1.49 10.08 -14.03
C VAL A 152 0.58 9.99 -12.81
N GLY A 153 -0.66 10.46 -12.93
CA GLY A 153 -1.66 10.40 -11.87
C GLY A 153 -1.99 8.96 -11.47
N TYR A 154 -2.22 8.07 -12.44
CA TYR A 154 -2.49 6.66 -12.15
C TYR A 154 -1.26 5.92 -11.63
N LEU A 155 -0.06 6.24 -12.10
CA LEU A 155 1.17 5.70 -11.53
C LEU A 155 1.33 6.11 -10.05
N TRP A 156 1.11 7.40 -9.76
CA TRP A 156 1.13 7.93 -8.40
C TRP A 156 0.08 7.26 -7.51
N ARG A 157 -1.13 7.11 -8.01
CA ARG A 157 -2.23 6.45 -7.32
C ARG A 157 -1.94 5.00 -6.99
N TYR A 158 -1.51 4.20 -7.96
CA TYR A 158 -1.32 2.77 -7.75
C TYR A 158 -0.05 2.49 -6.94
N VAL A 159 1.09 3.03 -7.37
CA VAL A 159 2.39 2.71 -6.77
C VAL A 159 2.67 3.56 -5.54
N GLY A 160 2.37 4.86 -5.60
CA GLY A 160 2.58 5.79 -4.50
C GLY A 160 1.55 5.58 -3.39
N ASP A 161 0.29 5.95 -3.64
CA ASP A 161 -0.76 5.90 -2.62
C ASP A 161 -1.09 4.45 -2.24
N GLY A 162 -1.50 3.64 -3.22
CA GLY A 162 -1.88 2.24 -3.02
C GLY A 162 -0.79 1.40 -2.40
N GLY A 163 0.38 1.40 -3.02
CA GLY A 163 1.57 0.71 -2.52
C GLY A 163 1.98 1.19 -1.13
N GLY A 164 2.03 2.50 -0.90
CA GLY A 164 2.35 3.10 0.39
C GLY A 164 1.40 2.68 1.51
N ILE A 165 0.08 2.79 1.30
CA ILE A 165 -0.93 2.35 2.26
C ILE A 165 -0.76 0.86 2.60
N GLY A 166 -0.48 0.03 1.59
CA GLY A 166 -0.23 -1.41 1.78
C GLY A 166 1.02 -1.70 2.60
N VAL A 167 2.12 -0.95 2.38
CA VAL A 167 3.35 -1.02 3.19
C VAL A 167 3.04 -0.71 4.65
N VAL A 168 2.37 0.42 4.92
CA VAL A 168 2.02 0.84 6.29
C VAL A 168 1.21 -0.24 6.99
N PHE A 169 0.17 -0.78 6.34
CA PHE A 169 -0.67 -1.82 6.93
C PHE A 169 0.11 -3.10 7.24
N PHE A 170 0.92 -3.60 6.31
CA PHE A 170 1.70 -4.82 6.52
C PHE A 170 2.71 -4.68 7.66
N LEU A 171 3.36 -3.51 7.77
CA LEU A 171 4.28 -3.22 8.87
C LEU A 171 3.56 -3.11 10.21
N LEU A 172 2.39 -2.46 10.27
CA LEU A 172 1.56 -2.39 11.48
C LEU A 172 1.16 -3.79 11.95
N VAL A 173 0.73 -4.65 11.02
CA VAL A 173 0.32 -6.01 11.33
C VAL A 173 1.50 -6.86 11.83
N ALA A 174 2.68 -6.73 11.22
CA ALA A 174 3.89 -7.41 11.68
C ALA A 174 4.33 -6.91 13.07
N ALA A 175 4.31 -5.59 13.29
CA ALA A 175 4.68 -4.98 14.56
C ALA A 175 3.72 -5.35 15.70
N THR A 176 2.42 -5.43 15.43
CA THR A 176 1.40 -5.73 16.44
C THR A 176 1.22 -7.23 16.66
N GLY A 177 1.46 -8.08 15.66
CA GLY A 177 1.17 -9.52 15.74
C GLY A 177 -0.28 -9.86 15.43
N LEU A 178 -1.04 -8.92 14.85
CA LEU A 178 -2.49 -9.01 14.61
C LEU A 178 -2.91 -10.23 13.77
N ARG A 179 -2.00 -10.79 12.97
CA ARG A 179 -2.25 -11.98 12.14
C ARG A 179 -2.45 -13.27 12.91
N ARG A 180 -1.96 -13.33 14.15
CA ARG A 180 -2.17 -14.46 15.07
C ARG A 180 -3.61 -14.56 15.53
N TRP A 181 -4.37 -13.47 15.44
CA TRP A 181 -5.79 -13.43 15.81
C TRP A 181 -6.70 -14.04 14.73
N GLY A 182 -6.13 -14.60 13.66
CA GLY A 182 -6.85 -15.28 12.59
C GLY A 182 -7.07 -14.42 11.34
N GLU A 183 -7.51 -15.07 10.26
CA GLU A 183 -7.69 -14.42 8.95
C GLU A 183 -8.78 -13.36 9.02
N ARG A 184 -9.89 -13.69 9.68
CA ARG A 184 -11.04 -12.81 9.84
C ARG A 184 -10.67 -11.52 10.58
N ALA A 185 -9.90 -11.63 11.68
CA ALA A 185 -9.44 -10.47 12.43
C ALA A 185 -8.47 -9.60 11.61
N THR A 186 -7.56 -10.21 10.85
CA THR A 186 -6.64 -9.49 9.97
C THR A 186 -7.39 -8.72 8.87
N VAL A 187 -8.37 -9.37 8.24
CA VAL A 187 -9.21 -8.74 7.21
C VAL A 187 -10.06 -7.62 7.80
N ALA A 188 -10.71 -7.85 8.94
CA ALA A 188 -11.49 -6.82 9.62
C ALA A 188 -10.62 -5.61 10.00
N ALA A 189 -9.40 -5.85 10.50
CA ALA A 189 -8.46 -4.79 10.80
C ALA A 189 -8.00 -4.02 9.55
N ALA A 190 -7.83 -4.68 8.41
CA ALA A 190 -7.52 -4.02 7.14
C ALA A 190 -8.66 -3.12 6.67
N VAL A 191 -9.91 -3.56 6.82
CA VAL A 191 -11.10 -2.75 6.51
C VAL A 191 -11.20 -1.55 7.45
N VAL A 192 -11.04 -1.75 8.77
CA VAL A 192 -11.00 -0.66 9.75
C VAL A 192 -9.87 0.32 9.42
N PHE A 193 -8.68 -0.17 9.07
CA PHE A 193 -7.56 0.67 8.67
C PHE A 193 -7.83 1.43 7.36
N ALA A 194 -8.49 0.82 6.37
CA ALA A 194 -8.85 1.52 5.13
C ALA A 194 -9.92 2.59 5.36
N VAL A 195 -10.83 2.40 6.31
CA VAL A 195 -11.90 3.35 6.60
C VAL A 195 -11.41 4.48 7.52
N PHE A 196 -10.80 4.17 8.66
CA PHE A 196 -10.63 5.13 9.77
C PHE A 196 -9.42 6.06 9.70
N PRO A 197 -8.24 5.66 9.20
CA PRO A 197 -7.19 6.63 8.91
C PRO A 197 -7.14 7.04 7.43
N VAL A 198 -7.46 6.15 6.48
CA VAL A 198 -7.27 6.43 5.05
C VAL A 198 -8.47 7.19 4.46
N TRP A 199 -9.67 6.59 4.47
CA TRP A 199 -10.86 7.22 3.88
C TRP A 199 -11.29 8.48 4.63
N THR A 200 -11.43 8.42 5.96
CA THR A 200 -11.75 9.61 6.78
C THR A 200 -10.71 10.71 6.61
N GLY A 201 -9.42 10.37 6.50
CA GLY A 201 -8.35 11.33 6.27
C GLY A 201 -8.52 12.05 4.93
N LEU A 202 -8.86 11.31 3.88
CA LEU A 202 -9.21 11.88 2.58
C LEU A 202 -10.43 12.82 2.70
N ILE A 203 -11.53 12.36 3.30
CA ILE A 203 -12.75 13.17 3.45
C ILE A 203 -12.48 14.43 4.29
N ALA A 204 -11.72 14.30 5.38
CA ALA A 204 -11.30 15.42 6.21
C ALA A 204 -10.46 16.42 5.42
N THR A 205 -9.50 15.97 4.60
CA THR A 205 -8.73 16.85 3.72
C THR A 205 -9.63 17.59 2.74
N VAL A 206 -10.59 16.91 2.11
CA VAL A 206 -11.52 17.56 1.17
C VAL A 206 -12.42 18.57 1.87
N ALA A 207 -12.92 18.24 3.08
CA ALA A 207 -13.84 19.08 3.83
C ALA A 207 -13.17 20.29 4.49
N VAL A 208 -11.94 20.13 4.98
CA VAL A 208 -11.23 21.15 5.77
C VAL A 208 -10.36 22.04 4.89
N ALA A 209 -9.77 21.51 3.81
CA ALA A 209 -8.89 22.31 2.99
C ALA A 209 -9.67 23.37 2.18
N PRO A 210 -9.20 24.64 2.12
CA PRO A 210 -9.94 25.72 1.45
C PRO A 210 -10.26 25.48 -0.03
N ARG A 211 -9.51 24.58 -0.68
CA ARG A 211 -9.65 24.23 -2.09
C ARG A 211 -9.97 22.75 -2.30
N GLY A 212 -10.32 22.00 -1.24
CA GLY A 212 -10.53 20.56 -1.27
C GLY A 212 -11.59 20.14 -2.28
N GLU A 213 -12.82 20.62 -2.12
CA GLU A 213 -13.93 20.28 -3.03
C GLU A 213 -13.69 20.74 -4.47
N ARG A 214 -12.98 21.85 -4.66
CA ARG A 214 -12.69 22.42 -6.00
C ARG A 214 -11.62 21.64 -6.75
N LEU A 215 -10.59 21.18 -6.05
CA LEU A 215 -9.43 20.53 -6.66
C LEU A 215 -9.57 19.01 -6.74
N MET A 216 -10.34 18.40 -5.84
CA MET A 216 -10.52 16.95 -5.77
C MET A 216 -11.90 16.55 -6.29
N PHE A 217 -12.95 16.75 -5.49
CA PHE A 217 -14.32 16.44 -5.86
C PHE A 217 -15.31 17.06 -4.86
N PRO A 218 -16.54 17.41 -5.30
CA PRO A 218 -17.57 17.90 -4.40
C PRO A 218 -18.01 16.81 -3.41
N LEU A 219 -18.28 17.20 -2.16
CA LEU A 219 -18.74 16.29 -1.11
C LEU A 219 -20.27 16.14 -1.19
N THR A 220 -20.71 15.21 -2.03
CA THR A 220 -22.12 14.81 -2.13
C THR A 220 -22.33 13.46 -1.45
N VAL A 221 -23.58 13.12 -1.14
CA VAL A 221 -23.92 11.78 -0.61
C VAL A 221 -23.40 10.69 -1.54
N THR A 222 -23.49 10.90 -2.85
CA THR A 222 -23.00 9.96 -3.87
C THR A 222 -21.49 9.79 -3.81
N THR A 223 -20.69 10.87 -3.85
CA THR A 223 -19.22 10.77 -3.85
C THR A 223 -18.69 10.23 -2.51
N VAL A 224 -19.31 10.60 -1.39
CA VAL A 224 -18.99 10.05 -0.06
C VAL A 224 -19.30 8.55 0.00
N THR A 225 -20.46 8.11 -0.48
CA THR A 225 -20.84 6.68 -0.45
C THR A 225 -19.98 5.84 -1.39
N LEU A 226 -19.74 6.30 -2.62
CA LEU A 226 -18.91 5.59 -3.59
C LEU A 226 -17.44 5.54 -3.15
N SER A 227 -16.90 6.62 -2.58
CA SER A 227 -15.55 6.61 -2.03
C SER A 227 -15.42 5.65 -0.84
N LEU A 228 -16.42 5.61 0.05
CA LEU A 228 -16.45 4.66 1.17
C LEU A 228 -16.50 3.22 0.65
N LEU A 229 -17.40 2.91 -0.29
CA LEU A 229 -17.51 1.59 -0.90
C LEU A 229 -16.17 1.14 -1.48
N GLY A 230 -15.49 2.01 -2.21
CA GLY A 230 -14.16 1.71 -2.72
C GLY A 230 -13.20 1.33 -1.59
N HIS A 231 -13.14 2.13 -0.50
CA HIS A 231 -12.20 1.85 0.60
C HIS A 231 -12.53 0.56 1.36
N LEU A 232 -13.81 0.17 1.43
CA LEU A 232 -14.20 -1.15 1.94
C LEU A 232 -13.64 -2.28 1.05
N VAL A 233 -13.74 -2.14 -0.27
CA VAL A 233 -13.16 -3.10 -1.23
C VAL A 233 -11.64 -3.13 -1.12
N PHE A 234 -10.98 -1.98 -1.04
CA PHE A 234 -9.54 -1.87 -0.85
C PHE A 234 -9.08 -2.58 0.43
N GLY A 235 -9.71 -2.28 1.57
CA GLY A 235 -9.39 -2.90 2.86
C GLY A 235 -9.61 -4.41 2.84
N LEU A 236 -10.69 -4.88 2.21
CA LEU A 236 -10.97 -6.31 2.05
C LEU A 236 -9.86 -7.02 1.26
N VAL A 237 -9.49 -6.51 0.09
CA VAL A 237 -8.45 -7.10 -0.77
C VAL A 237 -7.09 -7.07 -0.10
N LEU A 238 -6.73 -5.94 0.52
CA LEU A 238 -5.48 -5.79 1.25
C LEU A 238 -5.39 -6.77 2.44
N GLY A 239 -6.49 -6.91 3.19
CA GLY A 239 -6.60 -7.84 4.31
C GLY A 239 -6.46 -9.30 3.89
N LEU A 240 -7.12 -9.70 2.80
CA LEU A 240 -7.01 -11.04 2.22
C LEU A 240 -5.57 -11.30 1.74
N GLY A 241 -4.94 -10.31 1.10
CA GLY A 241 -3.54 -10.37 0.71
C GLY A 241 -2.60 -10.57 1.91
N CYS A 242 -2.81 -9.80 2.97
CA CYS A 242 -2.06 -9.92 4.22
C CYS A 242 -2.23 -11.30 4.88
N ALA A 243 -3.46 -11.82 4.91
CA ALA A 243 -3.77 -13.17 5.38
C ALA A 243 -3.11 -14.25 4.50
N ARG A 244 -3.05 -14.07 3.18
CA ARG A 244 -2.38 -15.02 2.27
C ARG A 244 -0.88 -15.13 2.53
N CYS A 245 -0.26 -14.07 3.04
CA CYS A 245 1.17 -13.99 3.23
C CYS A 245 1.71 -14.55 4.56
N ARG A 246 0.93 -15.33 5.34
CA ARG A 246 1.30 -16.06 6.60
C ARG A 246 2.79 -15.96 7.01
N GLY A 247 3.64 -16.72 6.34
CA GLY A 247 5.05 -16.89 6.71
C GLY A 247 5.94 -15.65 6.64
N LEU A 248 5.46 -14.48 6.19
CA LEU A 248 6.26 -13.25 6.25
C LEU A 248 6.58 -12.77 7.66
N GLU A 249 5.80 -13.20 8.67
CA GLU A 249 6.06 -12.87 10.09
C GLU A 249 7.41 -13.37 10.59
N GLU A 250 7.88 -14.50 10.07
CA GLU A 250 9.19 -15.06 10.43
C GLU A 250 10.35 -14.13 10.06
N ARG A 251 10.10 -13.15 9.18
CA ARG A 251 11.07 -12.15 8.75
C ARG A 251 11.02 -10.87 9.57
N TRP A 252 10.06 -10.75 10.48
CA TRP A 252 9.97 -9.63 11.40
C TRP A 252 11.02 -9.80 12.50
N PRO A 253 11.92 -8.83 12.71
CA PRO A 253 13.09 -9.05 13.56
C PRO A 253 12.82 -8.95 15.06
N TRP A 254 11.61 -8.58 15.47
CA TRP A 254 11.28 -8.31 16.88
C TRP A 254 10.07 -9.10 17.36
N PRO A 255 9.95 -9.37 18.66
CA PRO A 255 8.72 -9.87 19.24
C PRO A 255 7.56 -8.89 18.95
N PRO A 256 6.40 -9.37 18.51
CA PRO A 256 5.21 -8.53 18.35
C PRO A 256 4.83 -7.78 19.62
N LEU A 257 4.32 -6.56 19.49
CA LEU A 257 3.96 -5.71 20.63
C LEU A 257 2.90 -6.35 21.53
N LEU A 258 1.94 -7.09 20.95
CA LEU A 258 0.87 -7.75 21.69
C LEU A 258 1.30 -9.07 22.36
N ASP A 259 2.48 -9.58 22.02
CA ASP A 259 3.05 -10.79 22.67
C ASP A 259 3.87 -10.46 23.92
N ARG A 260 4.12 -9.18 24.19
CA ARG A 260 4.86 -8.81 25.40
C ARG A 260 3.98 -9.19 26.60
N PRO A 261 4.44 -10.12 27.48
CA PRO A 261 3.73 -10.40 28.71
C PRO A 261 3.61 -9.06 29.44
N TRP A 262 2.38 -8.60 29.64
CA TRP A 262 2.14 -7.38 30.38
C TRP A 262 2.79 -7.58 31.76
N ALA A 263 3.90 -6.90 32.02
CA ALA A 263 4.73 -7.13 33.22
C ALA A 263 3.99 -6.93 34.55
N GLY A 264 2.73 -6.45 34.52
CA GLY A 264 1.82 -6.40 35.65
C GLY A 264 1.08 -7.70 35.97
N ALA A 265 1.08 -8.70 35.09
CA ALA A 265 0.69 -10.06 35.47
C ALA A 265 1.93 -10.72 36.09
N ALA A 266 2.32 -10.25 37.28
CA ALA A 266 3.22 -11.00 38.13
C ALA A 266 2.61 -12.41 38.19
N ALA A 267 3.33 -13.38 37.62
CA ALA A 267 3.02 -14.77 37.87
C ALA A 267 2.94 -14.87 39.39
N THR A 268 1.73 -15.06 39.92
CA THR A 268 1.57 -15.42 41.33
C THR A 268 2.57 -16.54 41.53
N PRO A 269 3.62 -16.33 42.37
CA PRO A 269 4.62 -17.35 42.57
C PRO A 269 3.84 -18.62 42.88
N ASP A 270 4.06 -19.63 42.04
CA ASP A 270 3.44 -20.94 42.20
C ASP A 270 3.55 -21.26 43.69
N PRO A 271 2.44 -21.39 44.44
CA PRO A 271 2.51 -21.55 45.88
C PRO A 271 3.47 -22.69 46.11
N ALA A 272 4.59 -22.37 46.77
CA ALA A 272 5.68 -23.32 46.98
C ALA A 272 5.04 -24.64 47.39
N PRO A 273 5.37 -25.78 46.74
CA PRO A 273 4.75 -27.05 47.04
C PRO A 273 4.81 -27.19 48.56
N ALA A 274 3.63 -27.22 49.19
CA ALA A 274 3.53 -27.23 50.63
C ALA A 274 4.49 -28.32 51.11
N ALA A 275 5.48 -27.92 51.91
CA ALA A 275 6.40 -28.86 52.52
C ALA A 275 5.52 -29.86 53.28
N ASP A 276 5.44 -31.06 52.72
CA ASP A 276 4.74 -32.17 53.34
C ASP A 276 5.64 -32.61 54.49
N ASP A 277 5.50 -31.95 55.64
CA ASP A 277 6.28 -32.14 56.87
C ASP A 277 6.00 -33.50 57.55
N GLY A 278 5.53 -34.50 56.81
CA GLY A 278 4.79 -35.64 57.37
C GLY A 278 5.40 -37.04 57.24
N ALA A 279 6.51 -37.26 56.54
CA ALA A 279 6.96 -38.65 56.29
C ALA A 279 8.48 -38.86 56.39
N TRP A 280 9.01 -38.88 57.61
CA TRP A 280 10.21 -39.66 57.93
C TRP A 280 9.87 -41.17 57.87
N GLY A 281 9.82 -41.72 56.67
CA GLY A 281 9.85 -43.17 56.43
C GLY A 281 11.30 -43.66 56.32
N PRO A 282 11.60 -44.90 56.74
CA PRO A 282 12.95 -45.47 56.63
C PRO A 282 13.38 -45.54 55.15
N PRO A 283 14.69 -45.51 54.86
CA PRO A 283 15.20 -45.50 53.48
C PRO A 283 14.74 -46.77 52.76
N ALA A 284 13.76 -46.62 51.87
CA ALA A 284 13.39 -47.66 50.93
C ALA A 284 14.57 -47.89 50.00
N LEU A 285 15.15 -49.08 50.10
CA LEU A 285 16.07 -49.64 49.12
C LEU A 285 15.52 -49.39 47.71
N VAL A 286 16.26 -48.59 46.95
CA VAL A 286 16.03 -48.40 45.51
C VAL A 286 16.28 -49.74 44.83
N ALA A 287 15.23 -50.53 44.70
CA ALA A 287 15.22 -51.70 43.83
C ALA A 287 15.40 -51.20 42.39
N ARG A 288 16.49 -51.64 41.78
CA ARG A 288 16.85 -51.43 40.38
C ARG A 288 15.66 -51.87 39.51
N PRO A 289 15.16 -51.05 38.57
CA PRO A 289 14.07 -51.47 37.70
C PRO A 289 14.56 -52.65 36.85
N GLU A 290 13.99 -53.81 37.11
CA GLU A 290 14.09 -54.99 36.28
C GLU A 290 13.55 -54.64 34.89
N ARG A 291 14.38 -54.81 33.87
CA ARG A 291 13.98 -54.64 32.47
C ARG A 291 12.88 -55.65 32.17
N THR A 292 11.65 -55.16 32.07
CA THR A 292 10.55 -55.91 31.46
C THR A 292 10.94 -56.20 30.01
N PRO A 293 10.92 -57.46 29.55
CA PRO A 293 11.06 -57.78 28.14
C PRO A 293 9.85 -57.19 27.40
N ILE A 294 10.13 -56.28 26.47
CA ILE A 294 9.14 -55.79 25.52
C ILE A 294 8.70 -57.00 24.68
N PRO A 295 7.40 -57.37 24.65
CA PRO A 295 6.93 -58.36 23.71
C PRO A 295 7.13 -57.82 22.29
N GLU A 296 7.90 -58.54 21.49
CA GLU A 296 8.02 -58.32 20.05
C GLU A 296 6.63 -58.45 19.41
N ALA A 297 5.98 -57.31 19.20
CA ALA A 297 4.87 -57.22 18.28
C ALA A 297 5.43 -57.41 16.86
N PRO A 298 4.85 -58.29 16.02
CA PRO A 298 5.25 -58.44 14.64
C PRO A 298 5.07 -57.09 13.92
N GLY A 299 6.20 -56.48 13.57
CA GLY A 299 6.27 -55.22 12.87
C GLY A 299 5.71 -55.36 11.46
N GLU A 300 4.44 -55.01 11.30
CA GLU A 300 3.90 -54.60 10.01
C GLU A 300 4.46 -53.20 9.71
N ILE A 301 5.62 -53.19 9.05
CA ILE A 301 6.21 -51.99 8.48
C ILE A 301 5.32 -51.60 7.31
N THR A 302 4.31 -50.77 7.55
CA THR A 302 3.74 -49.93 6.49
C THR A 302 4.78 -48.87 6.15
N GLU A 303 5.69 -49.26 5.25
CA GLU A 303 6.57 -48.36 4.53
C GLU A 303 5.67 -47.38 3.76
N ILE A 304 5.45 -46.18 4.33
CA ILE A 304 4.88 -45.06 3.58
C ILE A 304 5.94 -44.67 2.56
N ARG A 305 5.90 -45.35 1.42
CA ARG A 305 6.62 -45.00 0.21
C ARG A 305 6.06 -43.68 -0.27
N VAL A 306 6.68 -42.59 0.17
CA VAL A 306 6.51 -41.28 -0.46
C VAL A 306 7.12 -41.41 -1.86
N GLU A 307 6.29 -41.73 -2.85
CA GLU A 307 6.65 -41.61 -4.25
C GLU A 307 7.01 -40.14 -4.51
N ARG A 308 8.32 -39.85 -4.57
CA ARG A 308 8.79 -38.62 -5.19
C ARG A 308 8.23 -38.60 -6.61
N PRO A 309 7.47 -37.57 -7.02
CA PRO A 309 7.10 -37.43 -8.41
C PRO A 309 8.38 -37.39 -9.24
N ALA A 310 8.51 -38.35 -10.15
CA ALA A 310 9.63 -38.41 -11.07
C ALA A 310 9.77 -37.06 -11.79
N PRO A 311 11.00 -36.55 -11.99
CA PRO A 311 11.19 -35.34 -12.77
C PRO A 311 10.57 -35.56 -14.15
N ARG A 312 9.52 -34.79 -14.46
CA ARG A 312 8.95 -34.73 -15.80
C ARG A 312 10.09 -34.36 -16.75
N ARG A 313 10.54 -35.33 -17.55
CA ARG A 313 11.39 -35.06 -18.71
C ARG A 313 10.72 -33.95 -19.52
N PRO A 314 11.45 -32.91 -19.94
CA PRO A 314 10.92 -31.92 -20.87
C PRO A 314 10.40 -32.67 -22.09
N GLY A 315 9.09 -32.61 -22.31
CA GLY A 315 8.47 -33.17 -23.50
C GLY A 315 9.14 -32.56 -24.73
N ARG A 316 9.73 -33.42 -25.55
CA ARG A 316 10.22 -33.07 -26.88
C ARG A 316 9.09 -32.32 -27.60
N PRO A 317 9.32 -31.10 -28.13
CA PRO A 317 8.27 -30.35 -28.78
C PRO A 317 7.68 -31.19 -29.90
N ALA A 318 6.37 -31.40 -29.84
CA ALA A 318 5.62 -32.06 -30.90
C ALA A 318 5.86 -31.26 -32.18
N ARG A 319 6.42 -31.93 -33.19
CA ARG A 319 6.55 -31.40 -34.55
C ARG A 319 5.14 -31.18 -35.07
N VAL A 320 4.67 -29.93 -35.00
CA VAL A 320 3.43 -29.51 -35.66
C VAL A 320 3.64 -29.72 -37.16
N ARG A 321 2.96 -30.72 -37.72
CA ARG A 321 2.83 -30.88 -39.17
C ARG A 321 2.02 -29.68 -39.67
N PRO A 322 2.54 -28.88 -40.62
CA PRO A 322 1.74 -27.85 -41.24
C PRO A 322 0.58 -28.51 -41.99
N SER A 323 -0.65 -28.21 -41.56
CA SER A 323 -1.84 -28.53 -42.32
C SER A 323 -1.83 -27.67 -43.58
N SER A 324 -1.68 -28.30 -44.72
CA SER A 324 -1.93 -27.74 -46.04
C SER A 324 -3.42 -27.39 -46.17
N GLY A 325 -3.77 -26.17 -45.79
CA GLY A 325 -5.02 -25.50 -46.15
C GLY A 325 -4.83 -24.65 -47.41
N PRO A 326 -5.90 -24.42 -48.20
CA PRO A 326 -5.81 -23.70 -49.46
C PRO A 326 -5.45 -22.23 -49.23
N VAL A 327 -4.44 -21.76 -49.97
CA VAL A 327 -4.01 -20.36 -50.03
C VAL A 327 -5.11 -19.56 -50.72
N VAL A 328 -5.79 -18.71 -49.96
CA VAL A 328 -6.65 -17.65 -50.52
C VAL A 328 -5.73 -16.52 -50.97
N VAL A 329 -5.61 -16.36 -52.29
CA VAL A 329 -4.91 -15.25 -52.94
C VAL A 329 -5.76 -13.99 -52.73
N GLY A 330 -5.31 -13.12 -51.84
CA GLY A 330 -5.84 -11.76 -51.71
C GLY A 330 -5.26 -10.83 -52.80
N PRO A 331 -5.97 -9.74 -53.13
CA PRO A 331 -5.56 -8.82 -54.20
C PRO A 331 -4.31 -8.00 -53.83
N ASP A 332 -3.53 -7.69 -54.85
CA ASP A 332 -2.24 -7.00 -54.82
C ASP A 332 -2.19 -5.76 -53.91
N PRO A 333 -1.15 -5.63 -53.07
CA PRO A 333 -0.85 -4.35 -52.43
C PRO A 333 -0.29 -3.38 -53.47
N GLY A 334 -1.00 -2.26 -53.65
CA GLY A 334 -0.58 -1.14 -54.49
C GLY A 334 0.77 -0.52 -54.08
N PRO A 335 1.32 0.36 -54.93
CA PRO A 335 2.71 0.78 -54.85
C PRO A 335 3.03 1.58 -53.57
N ILE A 336 4.11 1.16 -52.92
CA ILE A 336 4.74 1.82 -51.76
C ILE A 336 5.30 3.18 -52.20
N PRO A 337 4.98 4.30 -51.52
CA PRO A 337 5.57 5.59 -51.86
C PRO A 337 7.07 5.60 -51.53
N ALA A 338 7.85 6.12 -52.49
CA ALA A 338 9.30 6.17 -52.47
C ALA A 338 9.86 6.89 -51.23
N ARG A 339 10.87 6.25 -50.61
CA ARG A 339 11.77 6.84 -49.62
C ARG A 339 12.39 8.12 -50.20
N ARG A 340 12.16 9.26 -49.53
CA ARG A 340 12.95 10.48 -49.77
C ARG A 340 14.36 10.28 -49.22
N GLU A 341 15.35 10.43 -50.09
CA GLU A 341 16.76 10.51 -49.71
C GLU A 341 17.04 11.79 -48.90
N PRO A 342 17.98 11.74 -47.94
CA PRO A 342 18.46 12.93 -47.26
C PRO A 342 19.35 13.75 -48.21
N VAL A 343 18.91 14.97 -48.50
CA VAL A 343 19.70 15.98 -49.23
C VAL A 343 20.85 16.44 -48.34
N SER A 344 22.05 16.00 -48.67
CA SER A 344 23.31 16.53 -48.13
C SER A 344 23.58 17.91 -48.75
N GLY A 345 23.23 18.97 -48.03
CA GLY A 345 23.63 20.35 -48.36
C GLY A 345 24.95 20.73 -47.65
N PRO A 346 25.79 21.60 -48.24
CA PRO A 346 27.06 22.00 -47.64
C PRO A 346 26.87 22.90 -46.41
N VAL A 347 27.65 22.61 -45.37
CA VAL A 347 27.76 23.40 -44.15
C VAL A 347 28.31 24.79 -44.49
N ARG A 348 27.47 25.82 -44.40
CA ARG A 348 27.92 27.22 -44.36
C ARG A 348 28.43 27.53 -42.96
N VAL A 349 29.73 27.79 -42.86
CA VAL A 349 30.37 28.46 -41.72
C VAL A 349 29.88 29.90 -41.71
N LEU A 350 29.02 30.27 -40.76
CA LEU A 350 28.63 31.66 -40.53
C LEU A 350 29.53 32.26 -39.44
N GLY A 351 30.13 33.39 -39.79
CA GLY A 351 30.93 34.21 -38.90
C GLY A 351 30.14 34.78 -37.73
N THR A 352 30.91 35.18 -36.72
CA THR A 352 30.51 35.89 -35.51
C THR A 352 29.66 37.14 -35.80
N PRO A 353 28.45 37.26 -35.22
CA PRO A 353 27.78 38.55 -35.11
C PRO A 353 28.09 39.20 -33.75
N SER A 354 28.59 40.42 -33.82
CA SER A 354 28.59 41.39 -32.72
C SER A 354 27.14 41.71 -32.32
N HIS A 355 26.79 41.46 -31.07
CA HIS A 355 25.49 41.81 -30.51
C HIS A 355 25.37 43.31 -30.24
N PRO A 356 24.32 44.01 -30.73
CA PRO A 356 23.90 45.28 -30.18
C PRO A 356 23.05 45.08 -28.93
N VAL A 357 23.20 46.01 -27.99
CA VAL A 357 22.47 46.11 -26.71
C VAL A 357 20.96 46.23 -26.95
N PRO A 358 20.10 45.45 -26.26
CA PRO A 358 18.66 45.60 -26.41
C PRO A 358 18.14 46.82 -25.66
N VAL A 359 17.48 47.70 -26.41
CA VAL A 359 16.64 48.79 -25.91
C VAL A 359 15.40 48.18 -25.23
N VAL A 360 15.19 48.52 -23.96
CA VAL A 360 14.04 48.10 -23.15
C VAL A 360 12.77 48.76 -23.69
N ALA A 361 11.85 47.95 -24.21
CA ALA A 361 10.51 48.39 -24.58
C ALA A 361 9.61 48.51 -23.32
N PRO A 362 8.71 49.50 -23.24
CA PRO A 362 7.83 49.68 -22.08
C PRO A 362 6.79 48.55 -21.97
N PRO A 363 6.27 48.27 -20.76
CA PRO A 363 5.40 47.13 -20.50
C PRO A 363 4.10 47.24 -21.30
N ARG A 364 3.82 46.21 -22.10
CA ARG A 364 2.51 46.03 -22.75
C ARG A 364 1.45 45.75 -21.68
N ARG A 365 0.31 46.45 -21.80
CA ARG A 365 -0.90 46.26 -21.01
C ARG A 365 -1.31 44.77 -20.97
N PRO A 366 -1.83 44.27 -19.83
CA PRO A 366 -2.32 42.90 -19.75
C PRO A 366 -3.46 42.68 -20.76
N ALA A 367 -3.33 41.59 -21.52
CA ALA A 367 -4.38 41.09 -22.38
C ALA A 367 -5.64 40.83 -21.55
N GLY A 368 -6.79 41.22 -22.09
CA GLY A 368 -8.09 41.03 -21.48
C GLY A 368 -8.40 39.55 -21.18
N PRO A 369 -9.47 39.30 -20.39
CA PRO A 369 -9.81 37.96 -19.92
C PRO A 369 -10.10 37.05 -21.12
N GLY A 370 -9.41 35.91 -21.16
CA GLY A 370 -9.61 34.87 -22.16
C GLY A 370 -11.03 34.28 -22.11
N PRO A 371 -11.42 33.54 -23.17
CA PRO A 371 -12.81 33.16 -23.47
C PRO A 371 -13.48 32.17 -22.50
N TRP A 372 -12.85 31.84 -21.36
CA TRP A 372 -13.38 30.93 -20.35
C TRP A 372 -14.01 31.65 -19.15
N SER A 373 -14.19 32.97 -19.23
CA SER A 373 -14.78 33.80 -18.18
C SER A 373 -16.25 34.11 -18.46
N ARG A 374 -17.08 33.12 -18.79
CA ARG A 374 -18.54 33.31 -18.73
C ARG A 374 -19.03 32.83 -17.38
N ALA A 375 -19.66 33.73 -16.64
CA ALA A 375 -20.43 33.39 -15.46
C ALA A 375 -21.46 32.32 -15.84
N VAL A 376 -21.35 31.16 -15.19
CA VAL A 376 -22.32 30.09 -15.27
C VAL A 376 -23.61 30.59 -14.61
N PRO A 377 -24.78 30.57 -15.26
CA PRO A 377 -26.03 30.95 -14.64
C PRO A 377 -26.29 30.07 -13.41
N PRO A 378 -26.88 30.60 -12.33
CA PRO A 378 -27.28 29.76 -11.20
C PRO A 378 -28.29 28.71 -11.69
N GLY A 379 -27.88 27.44 -11.71
CA GLY A 379 -28.73 26.31 -12.06
C GLY A 379 -28.25 25.37 -13.18
N SER A 380 -27.12 25.63 -13.85
CA SER A 380 -26.54 24.66 -14.79
C SER A 380 -25.45 23.84 -14.13
N ASP A 381 -25.71 22.54 -13.94
CA ASP A 381 -24.74 21.56 -13.46
C ASP A 381 -23.70 21.27 -14.56
N PRO A 382 -22.40 21.58 -14.35
CA PRO A 382 -21.36 21.39 -15.38
C PRO A 382 -21.04 19.91 -15.66
N TRP A 383 -21.66 18.96 -14.95
CA TRP A 383 -21.38 17.52 -15.07
C TRP A 383 -22.40 16.74 -15.89
N LEU A 384 -23.53 17.35 -16.28
CA LEU A 384 -24.48 16.73 -17.21
C LEU A 384 -24.13 17.13 -18.65
N GLY A 385 -23.49 16.20 -19.37
CA GLY A 385 -23.18 16.35 -20.80
C GLY A 385 -24.41 16.75 -21.63
N ASP A 386 -24.20 17.70 -22.55
CA ASP A 386 -25.19 18.26 -23.46
C ASP A 386 -25.80 17.14 -24.34
N ARG A 387 -26.94 16.57 -23.91
CA ARG A 387 -27.79 15.72 -24.76
C ARG A 387 -28.53 16.61 -25.74
N ARG A 388 -27.83 17.07 -26.79
CA ARG A 388 -28.44 17.65 -27.98
C ARG A 388 -27.96 16.85 -29.18
N ASP A 389 -28.64 15.75 -29.44
CA ASP A 389 -28.76 15.12 -30.76
C ASP A 389 -29.78 13.96 -30.64
N ALA A 390 -31.05 14.32 -30.53
CA ALA A 390 -32.16 13.39 -30.76
C ALA A 390 -33.07 14.02 -31.82
N PRO A 391 -33.31 13.35 -32.97
CA PRO A 391 -34.14 13.89 -34.03
C PRO A 391 -35.63 13.92 -33.61
N PRO A 392 -36.44 14.80 -34.22
CA PRO A 392 -37.81 15.03 -33.80
C PRO A 392 -38.68 13.80 -34.14
N ARG A 393 -39.22 13.13 -33.12
CA ARG A 393 -40.31 12.18 -33.33
C ARG A 393 -41.60 12.95 -33.51
N GLY A 394 -42.15 12.82 -34.71
CA GLY A 394 -43.43 13.37 -35.12
C GLY A 394 -44.59 12.90 -34.25
N ALA A 395 -45.59 13.77 -34.20
CA ALA A 395 -46.86 13.60 -33.53
C ALA A 395 -47.59 12.33 -34.01
N ALA A 396 -48.04 11.53 -33.04
CA ALA A 396 -49.17 10.63 -33.22
C ALA A 396 -50.08 10.76 -32.00
N SER A 397 -51.17 11.47 -32.24
CA SER A 397 -52.41 11.44 -31.48
C SER A 397 -52.84 9.99 -31.20
N SER A 398 -53.10 9.66 -29.93
CA SER A 398 -54.12 8.68 -29.61
C SER A 398 -54.72 9.00 -28.24
N ALA A 399 -56.03 9.17 -28.27
CA ALA A 399 -56.89 9.53 -27.17
C ALA A 399 -56.90 8.47 -26.07
N LYS A 400 -56.88 8.92 -24.81
CA LYS A 400 -57.54 8.22 -23.71
C LYS A 400 -58.39 9.21 -22.94
N ALA A 401 -59.67 9.24 -23.31
CA ALA A 401 -60.73 9.75 -22.46
C ALA A 401 -60.95 8.79 -21.30
N HIS A 402 -60.96 9.32 -20.08
CA HIS A 402 -61.77 8.84 -18.96
C HIS A 402 -62.69 10.02 -18.60
N PRO A 403 -63.99 9.80 -18.43
CA PRO A 403 -64.47 9.54 -17.06
C PRO A 403 -65.67 8.58 -16.97
N ALA A 404 -66.09 8.37 -15.71
CA ALA A 404 -67.32 7.71 -15.24
C ALA A 404 -67.31 6.16 -15.26
N ALA A 405 -67.90 5.44 -14.31
CA ALA A 405 -68.49 5.74 -13.02
C ALA A 405 -68.66 4.40 -12.28
N TRP A 406 -68.66 4.45 -10.95
CA TRP A 406 -69.26 3.41 -10.10
C TRP A 406 -70.73 3.18 -10.47
N THR A 407 -71.17 1.91 -10.56
CA THR A 407 -72.30 1.35 -9.77
C THR A 407 -72.50 -0.16 -10.01
N ARG A 408 -72.68 -0.84 -8.87
CA ARG A 408 -73.27 -2.16 -8.53
C ARG A 408 -74.04 -2.95 -9.60
N GLY A 409 -73.89 -4.28 -9.48
CA GLY A 409 -74.73 -5.34 -10.04
C GLY A 409 -74.10 -6.70 -9.74
#